data_AF-X0XYR0-F1
#
_entry.id   AF-X0XYR0-F1
#
_cell.length_a   1.000
_cell.length_b   1.000
_cell.length_c   1.000
_cell.angle_alpha   90.00
_cell.angle_beta   90.00
_cell.angle_gamma   90.00
#
_symmetry.space_group_name_H-M   'P 1'
#
loop_
_entity.id
_entity.type
_entity.pdbx_description
1 polymer ?
#
loop_
_entity_poly.entity_id
_entity_poly.type
_entity_poly.pdbx_seq_one_letter_code
_entity_poly.pdbx_strand_id
1 'polypeptide(L)'
;MSEVRCQKSDVRSQMSEKSVFCFLSYVFAICVLCAVTPIYASRTTQYEIGSIRTAGNVSVTKAQILSRVRSRVGELFDPATAAEDAKRIARLPGVEYSYYNTDVVDNRIRLTFVVVERNLVRSIIFIGNRAYRANALRKKLGFETGDYLAPPQAEAYRTTLVEFYLKKGFAFVKVALDSGQLSVGKVIYTIDEGPRVRIVKVS
;
A
#
# COMPACT_ATOMS: atom_id res chain seq x y z
N MET A 1 -52.26 73.66 3.09
CA MET A 1 -52.33 74.64 4.21
C MET A 1 -52.42 73.83 5.47
N SER A 2 -51.49 73.83 6.42
CA SER A 2 -50.33 74.68 6.67
C SER A 2 -49.45 73.85 7.61
N GLU A 3 -48.16 73.77 7.34
CA GLU A 3 -47.12 74.31 8.23
C GLU A 3 -46.69 73.35 9.36
N VAL A 4 -45.48 72.79 9.29
CA VAL A 4 -44.18 73.37 9.75
C VAL A 4 -43.81 72.81 11.13
N ARG A 5 -42.85 71.88 11.10
CA ARG A 5 -41.56 71.89 11.82
C ARG A 5 -41.50 72.63 13.16
N CYS A 6 -41.10 71.92 14.22
CA CYS A 6 -40.01 72.30 15.15
C CYS A 6 -39.80 71.18 16.18
N GLN A 7 -38.70 70.42 16.12
CA GLN A 7 -37.42 70.66 16.83
C GLN A 7 -37.51 70.74 18.37
N LYS A 8 -37.10 69.61 18.97
CA LYS A 8 -35.91 69.45 19.85
C LYS A 8 -35.94 70.07 21.26
N SER A 9 -35.99 69.19 22.26
CA SER A 9 -35.31 69.28 23.57
C SER A 9 -35.19 67.84 24.08
N ASP A 10 -34.03 67.19 23.99
CA ASP A 10 -32.81 67.29 24.80
C ASP A 10 -32.95 66.79 26.25
N VAL A 11 -31.85 66.18 26.71
CA VAL A 11 -31.47 65.88 28.09
C VAL A 11 -31.94 64.54 28.69
N ARG A 12 -31.20 63.50 28.31
CA ARG A 12 -30.29 62.75 29.21
C ARG A 12 -30.81 62.52 30.63
N SER A 13 -31.28 61.30 30.91
CA SER A 13 -31.07 60.61 32.19
C SER A 13 -31.52 59.15 32.12
N GLN A 14 -30.70 58.26 32.69
CA GLN A 14 -31.04 56.90 33.17
C GLN A 14 -30.99 55.83 32.07
N MET A 15 -29.82 55.30 31.71
CA MET A 15 -29.00 54.36 32.48
C MET A 15 -29.73 53.03 32.75
N SER A 16 -29.17 51.97 32.17
CA SER A 16 -29.01 50.62 32.72
C SER A 16 -30.28 49.89 33.20
N GLU A 17 -30.70 48.85 32.45
CA GLU A 17 -31.10 47.52 32.99
C GLU A 17 -31.82 46.63 31.96
N LYS A 18 -32.29 47.19 30.82
CA LYS A 18 -33.12 46.43 29.87
C LYS A 18 -32.37 45.64 28.81
N SER A 19 -31.05 45.78 28.71
CA SER A 19 -30.26 45.19 27.62
C SER A 19 -29.75 43.77 27.91
N VAL A 20 -29.78 43.31 29.17
CA VAL A 20 -29.26 41.98 29.54
C VAL A 20 -30.35 40.90 29.48
N PHE A 21 -31.61 41.26 29.76
CA PHE A 21 -32.72 40.30 29.78
C PHE A 21 -33.23 39.88 28.38
N CYS A 22 -32.89 40.63 27.32
CA CYS A 22 -33.32 40.29 25.96
C CYS A 22 -32.37 39.29 25.27
N PHE A 23 -31.12 39.18 25.72
CA PHE A 23 -30.13 38.25 25.14
C PHE A 23 -30.23 36.81 25.67
N LEU A 24 -30.88 36.58 26.82
CA LEU A 24 -31.05 35.24 27.41
C LEU A 24 -32.28 34.47 26.89
N SER A 25 -33.25 35.17 26.28
CA SER A 25 -34.41 34.53 25.62
C SER A 25 -34.08 34.07 24.20
N TYR A 26 -33.19 34.79 23.51
CA TYR A 26 -32.88 34.52 22.10
C TYR A 26 -31.88 33.35 21.89
N VAL A 27 -31.05 33.04 22.88
CA VAL A 27 -30.13 31.89 22.83
C VAL A 27 -30.87 30.57 23.07
N PHE A 28 -32.01 30.58 23.77
CA PHE A 28 -32.80 29.38 24.02
C PHE A 28 -33.66 28.96 22.82
N ALA A 29 -34.03 29.90 21.94
CA ALA A 29 -34.83 29.62 20.74
C ALA A 29 -34.02 29.05 19.56
N ILE A 30 -32.70 29.24 19.52
CA ILE A 30 -31.82 28.71 18.46
C ILE A 30 -31.32 27.29 18.80
N CYS A 31 -31.40 26.86 20.07
CA CYS A 31 -30.94 25.55 20.52
C CYS A 31 -31.93 24.41 20.21
N VAL A 32 -33.20 24.71 19.89
CA VAL A 32 -34.24 23.70 19.67
C VAL A 32 -34.36 23.28 18.18
N LEU A 33 -33.81 24.05 17.23
CA LEU A 33 -33.90 23.73 15.81
C LEU A 33 -32.77 22.84 15.26
N CYS A 34 -31.78 22.48 16.09
CA CYS A 34 -30.62 21.67 15.66
C CYS A 34 -30.70 20.18 16.06
N ALA A 35 -31.79 19.76 16.74
CA ALA A 35 -31.94 18.39 17.24
C ALA A 35 -32.56 17.39 16.24
N VAL A 36 -32.73 17.79 14.98
CA VAL A 36 -33.20 16.88 13.92
C VAL A 36 -32.14 16.82 12.83
N THR A 37 -30.93 16.38 13.18
CA THR A 37 -30.08 15.80 12.15
C THR A 37 -30.80 14.54 11.66
N PRO A 38 -31.20 14.45 10.38
CA PRO A 38 -31.62 13.16 9.87
C PRO A 38 -30.42 12.24 10.04
N ILE A 39 -30.56 11.23 10.89
CA ILE A 39 -29.66 10.09 10.90
C ILE A 39 -29.73 9.57 9.46
N TYR A 40 -28.71 9.88 8.65
CA TYR A 40 -28.51 9.23 7.37
C TYR A 40 -28.18 7.77 7.69
N ALA A 41 -29.22 6.99 7.97
CA ALA A 41 -29.14 5.56 8.06
C ALA A 41 -28.75 5.08 6.67
N SER A 42 -27.46 4.85 6.48
CA SER A 42 -26.96 4.23 5.26
C SER A 42 -27.65 2.88 5.18
N ARG A 43 -28.52 2.68 4.18
CA ARG A 43 -29.04 1.35 3.88
C ARG A 43 -27.88 0.53 3.35
N THR A 44 -27.18 -0.17 4.23
CA THR A 44 -26.24 -1.21 3.81
C THR A 44 -27.09 -2.32 3.24
N THR A 45 -27.17 -2.45 1.92
CA THR A 45 -27.77 -3.64 1.30
C THR A 45 -26.93 -4.82 1.77
N GLN A 46 -27.46 -5.57 2.74
CA GLN A 46 -26.77 -6.72 3.31
C GLN A 46 -26.96 -7.89 2.36
N TYR A 47 -25.90 -8.22 1.64
CA TYR A 47 -25.86 -9.39 0.77
C TYR A 47 -25.31 -10.58 1.55
N GLU A 48 -25.85 -11.77 1.29
CA GLU A 48 -25.24 -13.02 1.73
C GLU A 48 -24.07 -13.41 0.82
N ILE A 49 -23.08 -14.09 1.38
CA ILE A 49 -21.95 -14.64 0.63
C ILE A 49 -22.44 -15.88 -0.13
N GLY A 50 -22.53 -15.80 -1.45
CA GLY A 50 -22.91 -16.92 -2.32
C GLY A 50 -21.74 -17.85 -2.67
N SER A 51 -20.52 -17.33 -2.74
CA SER A 51 -19.32 -18.16 -2.97
C SER A 51 -18.04 -17.47 -2.53
N ILE A 52 -17.04 -18.28 -2.14
CA ILE A 52 -15.69 -17.83 -1.82
C ILE A 52 -14.70 -18.46 -2.80
N ARG A 53 -13.90 -17.61 -3.46
CA ARG A 53 -12.89 -18.01 -4.44
C ARG A 53 -11.52 -17.47 -4.06
N THR A 54 -10.48 -18.08 -4.63
CA THR A 54 -9.09 -17.63 -4.52
C THR A 54 -8.52 -17.40 -5.91
N ALA A 55 -7.64 -16.41 -6.06
CA ALA A 55 -6.96 -16.10 -7.30
C ALA A 55 -5.52 -15.65 -7.04
N GLY A 56 -4.64 -15.75 -8.04
CA GLY A 56 -3.24 -15.31 -7.98
C GLY A 56 -2.29 -16.26 -7.23
N ASN A 57 -2.82 -17.28 -6.56
CA ASN A 57 -2.02 -18.28 -5.87
C ASN A 57 -1.41 -19.30 -6.87
N VAL A 58 -0.12 -19.58 -6.71
CA VAL A 58 0.68 -20.49 -7.54
C VAL A 58 1.26 -21.61 -6.68
N SER A 59 1.99 -21.24 -5.63
CA SER A 59 2.63 -22.18 -4.70
C SER A 59 1.79 -22.39 -3.45
N VAL A 60 1.09 -21.35 -2.98
CA VAL A 60 0.19 -21.43 -1.85
C VAL A 60 -1.10 -22.11 -2.29
N THR A 61 -1.48 -23.18 -1.60
CA THR A 61 -2.68 -23.95 -1.98
C THR A 61 -3.96 -23.22 -1.58
N LYS A 62 -5.03 -23.44 -2.33
CA LYS A 62 -6.37 -22.93 -1.99
C LYS A 62 -6.80 -23.34 -0.58
N ALA A 63 -6.50 -24.57 -0.16
CA ALA A 63 -6.80 -25.06 1.18
C ALA A 63 -6.09 -24.26 2.28
N GLN A 64 -4.79 -23.95 2.09
CA GLN A 64 -4.05 -23.10 3.03
C GLN A 64 -4.64 -21.70 3.14
N ILE A 65 -5.03 -21.10 2.02
CA ILE A 65 -5.68 -19.78 2.01
C ILE A 65 -7.01 -19.85 2.77
N LEU A 66 -7.89 -20.78 2.40
CA LEU A 66 -9.21 -20.93 3.02
C LEU A 66 -9.16 -21.33 4.50
N SER A 67 -8.09 -22.00 4.95
CA SER A 67 -7.88 -22.28 6.38
C SER A 67 -7.68 -21.02 7.22
N ARG A 68 -7.27 -19.91 6.58
CA ARG A 68 -7.07 -18.61 7.23
C ARG A 68 -8.28 -17.70 7.15
N VAL A 69 -9.31 -18.06 6.39
CA VAL A 69 -10.53 -17.27 6.14
C VAL A 69 -11.59 -17.60 7.19
N ARG A 70 -12.26 -16.57 7.74
CA ARG A 70 -13.36 -16.73 8.69
C ARG A 70 -14.72 -16.61 8.02
N SER A 71 -14.84 -15.75 7.00
CA SER A 71 -16.08 -15.63 6.22
C SER A 71 -16.51 -16.99 5.67
N ARG A 72 -17.80 -17.31 5.78
CA ARG A 72 -18.39 -18.53 5.24
C ARG A 72 -19.47 -18.23 4.20
N VAL A 73 -19.66 -19.19 3.30
CA VAL A 73 -20.78 -19.17 2.36
C VAL A 73 -22.09 -19.27 3.15
N GLY A 74 -23.06 -18.43 2.82
CA GLY A 74 -24.34 -18.31 3.51
C GLY A 74 -24.36 -17.28 4.65
N GLU A 75 -23.21 -16.73 5.06
CA GLU A 75 -23.17 -15.63 6.04
C GLU A 75 -23.45 -14.29 5.37
N LEU A 76 -23.94 -13.32 6.15
CA LEU A 76 -24.02 -11.93 5.71
C LEU A 76 -22.61 -11.39 5.46
N PHE A 77 -22.43 -10.71 4.33
CA PHE A 77 -21.16 -10.11 4.00
C PHE A 77 -20.85 -8.93 4.92
N ASP A 78 -19.74 -9.06 5.64
CA ASP A 78 -19.14 -8.00 6.43
C ASP A 78 -17.78 -7.60 5.82
N PRO A 79 -17.66 -6.36 5.29
CA PRO A 79 -16.39 -5.85 4.74
C PRO A 79 -15.25 -5.84 5.77
N ALA A 80 -15.55 -5.65 7.06
CA ALA A 80 -14.52 -5.63 8.10
C ALA A 80 -13.94 -7.03 8.31
N THR A 81 -14.79 -8.04 8.39
CA THR A 81 -14.37 -9.45 8.45
C THR A 81 -13.58 -9.85 7.20
N ALA A 82 -14.01 -9.46 6.01
CA ALA A 82 -13.28 -9.77 4.75
C ALA A 82 -11.89 -9.10 4.70
N ALA A 83 -11.77 -7.86 5.22
CA ALA A 83 -10.48 -7.19 5.33
C ALA A 83 -9.54 -7.91 6.33
N GLU A 84 -10.06 -8.36 7.47
CA GLU A 84 -9.29 -9.14 8.44
C GLU A 84 -8.92 -10.53 7.93
N ASP A 85 -9.77 -11.16 7.12
CA ASP A 85 -9.46 -12.39 6.38
C ASP A 85 -8.27 -12.17 5.44
N ALA A 86 -8.30 -11.11 4.64
CA ALA A 86 -7.19 -10.73 3.76
C ALA A 86 -5.90 -10.48 4.54
N LYS A 87 -5.95 -9.81 5.70
CA LYS A 87 -4.77 -9.64 6.56
C LYS A 87 -4.23 -10.96 7.11
N ARG A 88 -5.10 -11.92 7.44
CA ARG A 88 -4.68 -13.26 7.90
C ARG A 88 -4.03 -14.07 6.79
N ILE A 89 -4.52 -13.95 5.56
CA ILE A 89 -3.92 -14.57 4.37
C ILE A 89 -2.54 -13.98 4.11
N ALA A 90 -2.37 -12.65 4.22
CA ALA A 90 -1.07 -11.99 4.03
C ALA A 90 0.02 -12.44 5.02
N ARG A 91 -0.35 -13.08 6.13
CA ARG A 91 0.60 -13.67 7.10
C ARG A 91 1.03 -15.09 6.74
N LEU A 92 0.55 -15.66 5.64
CA LEU A 92 1.02 -16.96 5.16
C LEU A 92 2.47 -16.84 4.65
N PRO A 93 3.32 -17.86 4.89
CA PRO A 93 4.64 -17.93 4.28
C PRO A 93 4.54 -17.86 2.75
N GLY A 94 5.43 -17.10 2.12
CA GLY A 94 5.43 -16.93 0.67
C GLY A 94 4.39 -15.94 0.13
N VAL A 95 3.54 -15.34 0.96
CA VAL A 95 2.62 -14.28 0.51
C VAL A 95 3.28 -12.91 0.69
N GLU A 96 3.23 -12.08 -0.34
CA GLU A 96 3.70 -10.70 -0.30
C GLU A 96 2.59 -9.78 0.22
N TYR A 97 1.43 -9.86 -0.42
CA TYR A 97 0.22 -9.19 0.02
C TYR A 97 -1.01 -9.93 -0.50
N SER A 98 -2.15 -9.65 0.11
CA SER A 98 -3.44 -10.17 -0.35
C SER A 98 -4.54 -9.15 -0.11
N TYR A 99 -5.51 -9.16 -1.01
CA TYR A 99 -6.69 -8.32 -0.96
C TYR A 99 -7.92 -9.15 -1.36
N TYR A 100 -9.10 -8.53 -1.31
CA TYR A 100 -10.34 -9.19 -1.74
C TYR A 100 -11.09 -8.31 -2.74
N ASN A 101 -11.79 -8.96 -3.65
CA ASN A 101 -12.75 -8.36 -4.57
C ASN A 101 -14.13 -8.95 -4.29
N THR A 102 -15.17 -8.16 -4.54
CA THR A 102 -16.57 -8.61 -4.42
C THR A 102 -17.34 -8.33 -5.69
N ASP A 103 -18.04 -9.34 -6.19
CA ASP A 103 -18.99 -9.22 -7.29
C ASP A 103 -20.38 -9.66 -6.82
N VAL A 104 -21.44 -8.98 -7.26
CA VAL A 104 -22.82 -9.42 -6.98
C VAL A 104 -23.29 -10.34 -8.10
N VAL A 105 -23.66 -11.57 -7.76
CA VAL A 105 -24.16 -12.59 -8.68
C VAL A 105 -25.35 -13.28 -8.04
N ASP A 106 -26.47 -13.33 -8.75
CA ASP A 106 -27.74 -13.92 -8.27
C ASP A 106 -28.16 -13.37 -6.90
N ASN A 107 -28.06 -12.04 -6.74
CA ASN A 107 -28.36 -11.32 -5.50
C ASN A 107 -27.51 -11.75 -4.27
N ARG A 108 -26.34 -12.34 -4.52
CA ARG A 108 -25.37 -12.77 -3.49
C ARG A 108 -23.97 -12.27 -3.82
N ILE A 109 -23.12 -12.13 -2.80
CA ILE A 109 -21.71 -11.75 -2.99
C ILE A 109 -20.86 -12.96 -3.33
N ARG A 110 -20.13 -12.84 -4.44
CA ARG A 110 -18.95 -13.64 -4.75
C ARG A 110 -17.73 -12.94 -4.19
N LEU A 111 -17.16 -13.51 -3.13
CA LEU A 111 -15.97 -13.00 -2.47
C LEU A 111 -14.74 -13.70 -3.06
N THR A 112 -13.83 -12.94 -3.66
CA THR A 112 -12.60 -13.49 -4.25
C THR A 112 -11.39 -12.94 -3.51
N PHE A 113 -10.65 -13.81 -2.82
CA PHE A 113 -9.37 -13.45 -2.22
C PHE A 113 -8.27 -13.54 -3.28
N VAL A 114 -7.64 -12.41 -3.60
CA VAL A 114 -6.51 -12.35 -4.52
C VAL A 114 -5.22 -12.33 -3.71
N VAL A 115 -4.34 -13.27 -4.01
CA VAL A 115 -3.06 -13.46 -3.33
C VAL A 115 -1.95 -13.14 -4.29
N VAL A 116 -1.01 -12.31 -3.85
CA VAL A 116 0.24 -12.06 -4.57
C VAL A 116 1.36 -12.72 -3.77
N GLU A 117 1.95 -13.74 -4.36
CA GLU A 117 3.05 -14.49 -3.76
C GLU A 117 4.38 -13.78 -4.00
N ARG A 118 5.29 -13.93 -3.03
CA ARG A 118 6.68 -13.50 -3.17
C ARG A 118 7.35 -14.37 -4.21
N ASN A 119 8.09 -13.75 -5.11
CA ASN A 119 8.88 -14.53 -6.04
C ASN A 119 10.10 -15.16 -5.36
N LEU A 120 10.54 -16.31 -5.88
CA LEU A 120 11.71 -17.02 -5.39
C LEU A 120 12.84 -16.97 -6.41
N VAL A 121 14.08 -16.92 -5.93
CA VAL A 121 15.26 -17.08 -6.79
C VAL A 121 15.36 -18.52 -7.26
N ARG A 122 15.05 -18.77 -8.53
CA ARG A 122 15.20 -20.08 -9.17
C ARG A 122 16.59 -20.29 -9.74
N SER A 123 17.20 -19.23 -10.28
CA SER A 123 18.54 -19.31 -10.85
C SER A 123 19.23 -17.95 -10.86
N ILE A 124 20.56 -17.97 -10.67
CA ILE A 124 21.42 -16.80 -10.74
C ILE A 124 22.44 -17.03 -11.85
N ILE A 125 22.44 -16.17 -12.86
CA ILE A 125 23.28 -16.29 -14.05
C ILE A 125 24.13 -15.02 -14.18
N PHE A 126 25.42 -15.21 -14.40
CA PHE A 126 26.36 -14.14 -14.72
C PHE A 126 26.83 -14.34 -16.16
N ILE A 127 26.76 -13.27 -16.95
CA ILE A 127 27.17 -13.25 -18.36
C ILE A 127 28.31 -12.23 -18.47
N GLY A 128 29.37 -12.58 -19.19
CA GLY A 128 30.51 -11.67 -19.43
C GLY A 128 31.54 -11.59 -18.30
N ASN A 129 31.37 -12.35 -17.21
CA ASN A 129 32.38 -12.48 -16.15
C ASN A 129 33.58 -13.31 -16.64
N ARG A 130 34.71 -12.66 -16.91
CA ARG A 130 35.96 -13.31 -17.36
C ARG A 130 37.01 -13.32 -16.26
N ALA A 131 37.13 -12.24 -15.50
CA ALA A 131 38.10 -12.12 -14.41
C ALA A 131 37.73 -12.95 -13.17
N TYR A 132 36.43 -13.13 -12.90
CA TYR A 132 35.93 -13.85 -11.73
C TYR A 132 34.97 -14.95 -12.12
N ARG A 133 35.11 -16.12 -11.47
CA ARG A 133 34.18 -17.25 -11.66
C ARG A 133 32.83 -16.94 -11.04
N ALA A 134 31.74 -17.38 -11.69
CA ALA A 134 30.36 -17.20 -11.24
C ALA A 134 30.14 -17.63 -9.77
N ASN A 135 30.74 -18.76 -9.35
CA ASN A 135 30.63 -19.23 -7.96
C ASN A 135 31.23 -18.25 -6.93
N ALA A 136 32.31 -17.54 -7.29
CA ALA A 136 32.92 -16.54 -6.41
C ALA A 136 32.05 -15.29 -6.30
N LEU A 137 31.45 -14.86 -7.41
CA LEU A 137 30.48 -13.75 -7.43
C LEU A 137 29.24 -14.11 -6.61
N ARG A 138 28.68 -15.31 -6.79
CA ARG A 138 27.52 -15.78 -6.02
C ARG A 138 27.78 -15.76 -4.50
N LYS A 139 28.92 -16.31 -4.06
CA LYS A 139 29.32 -16.27 -2.63
C LYS A 139 29.43 -14.85 -2.09
N LYS A 140 29.79 -13.87 -2.92
CA LYS A 140 29.92 -12.47 -2.50
C LYS A 140 28.57 -11.78 -2.29
N LEU A 141 27.54 -12.17 -3.05
CA LEU A 141 26.21 -11.56 -2.98
C LEU A 141 25.39 -12.10 -1.80
N GLY A 142 25.73 -13.29 -1.29
CA GLY A 142 25.12 -13.84 -0.08
C GLY A 142 23.65 -14.21 -0.22
N PHE A 143 23.18 -14.46 -1.44
CA PHE A 143 21.85 -15.00 -1.70
C PHE A 143 21.95 -16.28 -2.53
N GLU A 144 21.05 -17.20 -2.25
CA GLU A 144 21.02 -18.53 -2.83
C GLU A 144 19.71 -18.79 -3.56
N THR A 145 19.67 -19.88 -4.31
CA THR A 145 18.42 -20.36 -4.90
C THR A 145 17.45 -20.76 -3.80
N GLY A 146 16.19 -20.32 -3.89
CA GLY A 146 15.17 -20.53 -2.87
C GLY A 146 14.92 -19.30 -1.99
N ASP A 147 15.80 -18.30 -2.00
CA ASP A 147 15.57 -17.04 -1.30
C ASP A 147 14.43 -16.23 -1.96
N TYR A 148 13.80 -15.36 -1.17
CA TYR A 148 12.84 -14.40 -1.71
C TYR A 148 13.54 -13.39 -2.63
N LEU A 149 12.95 -13.16 -3.79
CA LEU A 149 13.44 -12.24 -4.80
C LEU A 149 12.55 -10.99 -4.85
N ALA A 150 13.06 -9.90 -4.28
CA ALA A 150 12.47 -8.58 -4.46
C ALA A 150 13.27 -7.77 -5.52
N PRO A 151 12.61 -7.06 -6.46
CA PRO A 151 13.32 -6.26 -7.45
C PRO A 151 14.32 -5.24 -6.86
N PRO A 152 13.99 -4.50 -5.78
CA PRO A 152 14.96 -3.58 -5.15
C PRO A 152 16.21 -4.29 -4.62
N GLN A 153 16.05 -5.52 -4.14
CA GLN A 153 17.16 -6.33 -3.63
C GLN A 153 18.09 -6.78 -4.77
N ALA A 154 17.52 -7.21 -5.90
CA ALA A 154 18.29 -7.56 -7.10
C ALA A 154 19.12 -6.36 -7.62
N GLU A 155 18.58 -5.14 -7.51
CA GLU A 155 19.31 -3.92 -7.87
C GLU A 155 20.41 -3.55 -6.86
N ALA A 156 20.16 -3.74 -5.57
CA ALA A 156 21.20 -3.57 -4.55
C ALA A 156 22.41 -4.49 -4.80
N TYR A 157 22.15 -5.74 -5.22
CA TYR A 157 23.20 -6.69 -5.60
C TYR A 157 23.95 -6.28 -6.86
N ARG A 158 23.27 -5.71 -7.86
CA ARG A 158 23.93 -5.12 -9.04
C ARG A 158 24.96 -4.08 -8.61
N THR A 159 24.59 -3.18 -7.72
CA THR A 159 25.48 -2.14 -7.18
C THR A 159 26.66 -2.75 -6.42
N THR A 160 26.41 -3.79 -5.62
CA THR A 160 27.46 -4.52 -4.91
C THR A 160 28.48 -5.15 -5.86
N LEU A 161 28.02 -5.69 -7.00
CA LEU A 161 28.92 -6.21 -8.05
C LEU A 161 29.78 -5.10 -8.64
N VAL A 162 29.18 -3.97 -9.01
CA VAL A 162 29.91 -2.81 -9.54
C VAL A 162 31.01 -2.38 -8.56
N GLU A 163 30.68 -2.19 -7.29
CA GLU A 163 31.66 -1.83 -6.26
C GLU A 163 32.76 -2.88 -6.09
N PHE A 164 32.41 -4.16 -6.15
CA PHE A 164 33.38 -5.24 -6.07
C PHE A 164 34.40 -5.17 -7.20
N TYR A 165 33.95 -4.95 -8.43
CA TYR A 165 34.83 -4.83 -9.60
C TYR A 165 35.68 -3.55 -9.55
N LEU A 166 35.10 -2.41 -9.14
CA LEU A 166 35.84 -1.15 -8.95
C LEU A 166 36.98 -1.31 -7.95
N LYS A 167 36.73 -1.94 -6.79
CA LYS A 167 37.75 -2.25 -5.76
C LYS A 167 38.87 -3.14 -6.26
N LYS A 168 38.67 -3.84 -7.38
CA LYS A 168 39.66 -4.75 -8.00
C LYS A 168 40.42 -4.11 -9.17
N GLY A 169 40.13 -2.85 -9.48
CA GLY A 169 40.81 -2.07 -10.52
C GLY A 169 40.08 -2.05 -11.87
N PHE A 170 38.83 -2.49 -11.93
CA PHE A 170 38.01 -2.43 -13.15
C PHE A 170 37.21 -1.12 -13.17
N ALA A 171 37.89 -0.01 -13.49
CA ALA A 171 37.31 1.33 -13.43
C ALA A 171 36.13 1.57 -14.39
N PHE A 172 36.08 0.81 -15.50
CA PHE A 172 35.09 0.96 -16.56
C PHE A 172 34.01 -0.13 -16.54
N VAL A 173 33.85 -0.83 -15.41
CA VAL A 173 32.88 -1.92 -15.29
C VAL A 173 31.46 -1.40 -15.49
N LYS A 174 30.65 -2.16 -16.24
CA LYS A 174 29.20 -1.96 -16.37
C LYS A 174 28.50 -3.26 -16.02
N VAL A 175 27.48 -3.18 -15.18
CA VAL A 175 26.65 -4.33 -14.82
C VAL A 175 25.21 -3.96 -15.11
N ALA A 176 24.55 -4.74 -15.97
CA ALA A 176 23.14 -4.63 -16.28
C ALA A 176 22.37 -5.79 -15.64
N LEU A 177 21.20 -5.49 -15.08
CA LEU A 177 20.24 -6.47 -14.57
C LEU A 177 19.12 -6.66 -15.59
N ASP A 178 18.80 -7.90 -15.94
CA ASP A 178 17.59 -8.20 -16.71
C ASP A 178 16.37 -8.22 -15.79
N SER A 179 15.64 -7.11 -15.76
CA SER A 179 14.45 -6.95 -14.93
C SER A 179 13.25 -7.77 -15.41
N GLY A 180 13.19 -8.12 -16.70
CA GLY A 180 12.07 -8.90 -17.26
C GLY A 180 12.03 -10.33 -16.74
N GLN A 181 13.21 -10.91 -16.50
CA GLN A 181 13.37 -12.28 -16.01
C GLN A 181 13.18 -12.41 -14.49
N LEU A 182 13.18 -11.29 -13.76
CA LEU A 182 12.93 -11.27 -12.32
C LEU A 182 11.55 -11.81 -11.95
N SER A 183 10.54 -11.63 -12.80
CA SER A 183 9.17 -12.15 -12.58
C SER A 183 9.09 -13.69 -12.61
N VAL A 184 10.02 -14.34 -13.31
CA VAL A 184 10.09 -15.80 -13.45
C VAL A 184 11.05 -16.42 -12.42
N GLY A 185 11.66 -15.58 -11.58
CA GLY A 185 12.61 -16.01 -10.56
C GLY A 185 14.03 -16.18 -11.09
N LYS A 186 14.35 -15.63 -12.27
CA LYS A 186 15.69 -15.71 -12.86
C LYS A 186 16.40 -14.37 -12.69
N VAL A 187 17.54 -14.38 -11.99
CA VAL A 187 18.39 -13.19 -11.81
C VAL A 187 19.55 -13.28 -12.78
N ILE A 188 19.57 -12.42 -13.80
CA ILE A 188 20.60 -12.41 -14.83
C ILE A 188 21.36 -11.09 -14.77
N TYR A 189 22.65 -11.17 -14.48
CA TYR A 189 23.57 -10.04 -14.52
C TYR A 189 24.46 -10.14 -15.76
N THR A 190 24.38 -9.13 -16.63
CA THR A 190 25.33 -8.97 -17.75
C THR A 190 26.42 -8.01 -17.33
N ILE A 191 27.65 -8.50 -17.31
CA ILE A 191 28.83 -7.79 -16.82
C ILE A 191 29.74 -7.51 -18.01
N ASP A 192 29.99 -6.23 -18.27
CA ASP A 192 31.11 -5.77 -19.08
C ASP A 192 32.21 -5.29 -18.14
N GLU A 193 33.26 -6.08 -17.97
CA GLU A 193 34.32 -5.81 -16.99
C GLU A 193 35.21 -4.62 -17.39
N GLY A 194 35.35 -4.35 -18.69
CA GLY A 194 36.35 -3.43 -19.22
C GLY A 194 37.81 -3.83 -18.90
N PRO A 195 38.78 -2.98 -19.23
CA PRO A 195 40.19 -3.22 -18.93
C PRO A 195 40.49 -2.97 -17.44
N ARG A 196 41.44 -3.74 -16.90
CA ARG A 196 41.95 -3.53 -15.54
C ARG A 196 42.99 -2.41 -15.55
N VAL A 197 42.74 -1.35 -14.78
CA VAL A 197 43.62 -0.19 -14.65
C VAL A 197 44.57 -0.38 -13.47
N ARG A 198 45.83 0.01 -13.63
CA ARG A 198 46.84 0.04 -12.56
C ARG A 198 47.54 1.39 -12.57
N ILE A 199 47.64 2.04 -11.41
CA ILE A 199 48.39 3.29 -11.26
C ILE A 199 49.88 2.95 -11.32
N VAL A 200 50.61 3.57 -12.24
CA VAL A 200 52.04 3.31 -12.46
C VAL A 200 52.92 4.35 -11.75
N LYS A 201 52.48 5.60 -11.68
CA LYS A 201 53.24 6.69 -11.07
C LYS A 201 52.29 7.74 -10.50
N VAL A 202 52.58 8.20 -9.30
CA VAL A 202 51.99 9.41 -8.70
C VAL A 202 53.12 10.42 -8.63
N SER A 203 52.92 11.59 -9.24
CA SER A 203 53.88 12.71 -9.25
C SER A 203 53.55 13.71 -8.17
#